data_AF-A0A257AV02-F1
#
_entry.id   AF-A0A257AV02-F1
#
_cell.length_a   1.000
_cell.length_b   1.000
_cell.length_c   1.000
_cell.angle_alpha   90.00
_cell.angle_beta   90.00
_cell.angle_gamma   90.00
#
_symmetry.space_group_name_H-M   'P 1'
#
loop_
_entity.id
_entity.type
_entity.pdbx_description
1 polymer ?
#
loop_
_entity_poly.entity_id
_entity_poly.type
_entity_poly.pdbx_seq_one_letter_code
_entity_poly.pdbx_strand_id
1 'polypeptide(L)'
;RFASQAEVKRFFESHPAFPKDRYGVVRNQHVSDILTKPLYAGYVEAPDWGVSLRKGQHEGLISFETLERIQKRLKDGARAPARPDLNADFPLRGAIACACCERPLTASWSRSKTGERHP
;
A
#
# COMPACT_ATOMS: atom_id res chain seq x y z
N ARG A 1 7.38 6.49 -6.83
CA ARG A 1 8.34 6.04 -5.79
C ARG A 1 7.70 5.08 -4.79
N PHE A 2 6.48 5.35 -4.29
CA PHE A 2 5.71 4.38 -3.50
C PHE A 2 4.38 4.04 -4.19
N ALA A 3 4.10 2.76 -4.35
CA ALA A 3 2.91 2.22 -5.02
C ALA A 3 1.85 1.68 -4.04
N SER A 4 2.24 1.41 -2.78
CA SER A 4 1.36 0.81 -1.78
C SER A 4 1.59 1.37 -0.37
N GLN A 5 0.59 1.27 0.50
CA GLN A 5 0.74 1.61 1.93
C GLN A 5 1.82 0.76 2.62
N ALA A 6 2.02 -0.48 2.16
CA ALA A 6 3.06 -1.36 2.68
C ALA A 6 4.47 -0.83 2.39
N GLU A 7 4.70 -0.21 1.24
CA GLU A 7 5.98 0.45 0.94
C GLU A 7 6.20 1.69 1.80
N VAL A 8 5.14 2.46 2.05
CA VAL A 8 5.20 3.61 2.97
C VAL A 8 5.53 3.14 4.40
N LYS A 9 4.93 2.04 4.87
CA LYS A 9 5.29 1.41 6.15
C LYS A 9 6.78 1.06 6.21
N ARG A 10 7.30 0.34 5.19
CA ARG A 10 8.72 -0.03 5.15
C ARG A 10 9.64 1.18 5.15
N PHE A 11 9.24 2.24 4.44
CA PHE A 11 9.95 3.51 4.45
C PHE A 11 9.97 4.14 5.86
N PHE A 12 8.85 4.17 6.58
CA PHE A 12 8.86 4.65 7.96
C PHE A 12 9.71 3.77 8.89
N GLU A 13 9.65 2.44 8.74
CA GLU A 13 10.45 1.50 9.52
C GLU A 13 11.96 1.66 9.29
N SER A 14 12.38 2.07 8.09
CA SER A 14 13.79 2.31 7.76
C SER A 14 14.37 3.58 8.38
N HIS A 15 13.54 4.50 8.87
CA HIS A 15 14.00 5.74 9.49
C HIS A 15 14.10 5.56 11.01
N PRO A 16 15.29 5.74 11.62
CA PRO A 16 15.48 5.51 13.05
C PRO A 16 14.75 6.55 13.92
N ALA A 17 14.55 7.76 13.41
CA ALA A 17 13.84 8.83 14.12
C ALA A 17 12.30 8.68 14.10
N PHE A 18 11.77 7.77 13.27
CA PHE A 18 10.33 7.60 13.18
C PHE A 18 9.82 6.78 14.38
N PRO A 19 8.76 7.23 15.07
CA PRO A 19 8.24 6.54 16.25
C PRO A 19 7.73 5.15 15.88
N LYS A 20 8.26 4.13 16.55
CA LYS A 20 7.86 2.73 16.41
C LYS A 20 7.05 2.31 17.64
N ASP A 21 6.22 1.29 17.48
CA ASP A 21 5.48 0.74 18.62
C ASP A 21 6.40 -0.08 19.56
N ARG A 22 5.82 -0.65 20.63
CA ARG A 22 6.54 -1.47 21.60
C ARG A 22 7.26 -2.69 21.01
N TYR A 23 6.88 -3.14 19.82
CA TYR A 23 7.48 -4.25 19.09
C TYR A 23 8.48 -3.78 18.02
N GLY A 24 8.77 -2.49 17.96
CA GLY A 24 9.70 -1.92 16.98
C GLY A 24 9.13 -1.85 15.56
N VAL A 25 7.80 -1.94 15.40
CA VAL A 25 7.14 -1.91 14.08
C VAL A 25 6.23 -0.69 13.93
N VAL A 26 5.99 -0.28 12.69
CA VAL A 26 5.00 0.77 12.38
C VAL A 26 3.69 0.12 12.00
N ARG A 27 2.60 0.41 12.71
CA ARG A 27 1.30 -0.23 12.41
C ARG A 27 0.73 0.26 11.09
N ASN A 28 0.11 -0.64 10.32
CA ASN A 28 -0.59 -0.28 9.07
C ASN A 28 -1.64 0.81 9.30
N GLN A 29 -2.38 0.73 10.42
CA GLN A 29 -3.37 1.76 10.78
C GLN A 29 -2.73 3.13 10.90
N HIS A 30 -1.58 3.23 11.56
CA HIS A 30 -0.87 4.50 11.74
C HIS A 30 -0.45 5.11 10.39
N VAL A 31 -0.04 4.28 9.43
CA VAL A 31 0.25 4.73 8.06
C VAL A 31 -1.01 5.26 7.38
N SER A 32 -2.13 4.53 7.51
CA SER A 32 -3.41 4.98 6.95
C SER A 32 -3.84 6.31 7.55
N ASP A 33 -3.73 6.45 8.87
CA ASP A 33 -4.12 7.67 9.59
C ASP A 33 -3.29 8.86 9.12
N ILE A 34 -1.98 8.68 8.93
CA ILE A 34 -1.12 9.76 8.41
C ILE A 34 -1.56 10.18 6.99
N LEU A 35 -1.85 9.21 6.13
CA LEU A 35 -2.19 9.49 4.73
C LEU A 35 -3.60 10.05 4.58
N THR A 36 -4.50 9.84 5.55
CA THR A 36 -5.89 10.30 5.46
C THR A 36 -6.17 11.61 6.17
N LYS A 37 -5.31 12.04 7.10
CA LYS A 37 -5.58 13.19 7.98
C LYS A 37 -5.66 14.53 7.23
N PRO A 38 -6.83 15.21 7.22
CA PRO A 38 -6.99 16.51 6.55
C PRO A 38 -6.14 17.64 7.16
N LEU A 39 -5.75 17.47 8.43
CA LEU A 39 -4.90 18.41 9.16
C LEU A 39 -3.58 18.70 8.42
N TYR A 40 -3.02 17.73 7.70
CA TYR A 40 -1.78 18.00 6.95
C TYR A 40 -1.98 18.89 5.73
N ALA A 41 -3.20 19.03 5.24
CA ALA A 41 -3.52 19.90 4.11
C ALA A 41 -3.95 21.32 4.52
N GLY A 42 -3.95 21.65 5.82
CA GLY A 42 -4.50 22.93 6.28
C GLY A 42 -6.01 22.90 6.52
N TYR A 43 -6.63 21.72 6.63
CA TYR A 43 -8.09 21.57 6.77
C TYR A 43 -8.44 20.88 8.09
N VAL A 44 -9.62 21.21 8.62
CA VAL A 44 -10.15 20.65 9.87
C VAL A 44 -11.50 20.02 9.60
N GLU A 45 -11.69 18.82 10.15
CA GLU A 45 -12.92 18.04 10.11
C GLU A 45 -13.10 17.38 11.48
N ALA A 46 -14.32 17.44 12.04
CA ALA A 46 -14.67 16.75 13.27
C ALA A 46 -16.17 16.40 13.23
N PRO A 47 -16.53 15.25 12.63
CA PRO A 47 -17.93 14.85 12.45
C PRO A 47 -18.67 14.71 13.77
N ASP A 48 -17.99 14.21 14.82
CA ASP A 48 -18.54 14.04 16.17
C ASP A 48 -19.00 15.37 16.80
N TRP A 49 -18.43 16.49 16.35
CA TRP A 49 -18.78 17.84 16.81
C TRP A 49 -19.62 18.60 15.79
N GLY A 50 -20.15 17.93 14.77
CA GLY A 50 -20.90 18.56 13.67
C GLY A 50 -20.05 19.48 12.79
N VAL A 51 -18.73 19.31 12.81
CA VAL A 51 -17.81 20.14 12.03
C VAL A 51 -17.53 19.47 10.69
N SER A 52 -18.11 20.04 9.64
CA SER A 52 -17.79 19.70 8.26
C SER A 52 -16.35 20.11 7.90
N LEU A 53 -15.83 19.50 6.85
CA LEU A 53 -14.52 19.82 6.30
C LEU A 53 -14.44 21.30 5.92
N ARG A 54 -13.58 22.05 6.63
CA ARG A 54 -13.36 23.48 6.40
C ARG A 54 -11.89 23.83 6.42
N LYS A 55 -11.55 24.95 5.79
CA LYS A 55 -10.18 25.48 5.79
C LYS A 55 -9.81 25.91 7.22
N GLY A 56 -8.75 25.33 7.75
CA GLY A 56 -8.15 25.71 9.02
C GLY A 56 -7.36 27.02 8.91
N GLN A 57 -6.97 27.57 10.06
CA GLN A 57 -6.11 28.76 10.12
C GLN A 57 -4.62 28.43 10.14
N HIS A 58 -4.25 27.16 10.32
CA HIS A 58 -2.86 26.73 10.32
C HIS A 58 -2.37 26.48 8.89
N GLU A 59 -1.06 26.63 8.70
CA GLU A 59 -0.40 26.24 7.46
C GLU A 59 -0.44 24.72 7.29
N GLY A 60 -0.76 24.27 6.08
CA GLY A 60 -0.71 22.86 5.72
C GLY A 60 0.71 22.44 5.34
N LEU A 61 1.11 21.23 5.72
CA LEU A 61 2.36 20.62 5.26
C LEU A 61 2.31 20.27 3.76
N ILE A 62 1.10 20.01 3.24
CA ILE A 62 0.84 19.69 1.84
C ILE A 62 -0.33 20.54 1.32
N SER A 63 -0.45 20.65 -0.01
CA SER A 63 -1.62 21.28 -0.63
C SER A 63 -2.85 20.38 -0.56
N PHE A 64 -4.05 20.99 -0.60
CA PHE A 64 -5.32 20.26 -0.65
C PHE A 64 -5.41 19.34 -1.86
N GLU A 65 -4.96 19.80 -3.03
CA GLU A 65 -4.90 19.01 -4.26
C GLU A 65 -4.04 17.74 -4.08
N THR A 66 -2.94 17.86 -3.34
CA THR A 66 -2.07 16.71 -3.03
C THR A 66 -2.80 15.69 -2.15
N LEU A 67 -3.54 16.17 -1.14
CA LEU A 67 -4.37 15.31 -0.30
C LEU A 67 -5.43 14.59 -1.13
N GLU A 68 -6.17 15.29 -1.99
CA GLU A 68 -7.18 14.68 -2.86
C GLU A 68 -6.59 13.60 -3.77
N ARG A 69 -5.40 13.84 -4.34
CA ARG A 69 -4.69 12.84 -5.16
C ARG A 69 -4.29 11.62 -4.34
N ILE A 70 -3.89 11.78 -3.08
CA ILE A 70 -3.59 10.67 -2.17
C ILE A 70 -4.86 9.88 -1.87
N GLN A 71 -5.95 10.55 -1.50
CA GLN A 71 -7.23 9.93 -1.20
C GLN A 71 -7.79 9.14 -2.39
N LYS A 72 -7.70 9.72 -3.59
CA LYS A 72 -8.11 9.05 -4.83
C LYS A 72 -7.31 7.76 -5.03
N ARG A 73 -5.99 7.81 -4.87
CA ARG A 73 -5.14 6.59 -4.97
C ARG A 73 -5.43 5.54 -3.91
N LEU A 74 -5.80 5.95 -2.69
CA LEU A 74 -6.18 5.03 -1.63
C LEU A 74 -7.51 4.33 -1.94
N LYS A 75 -8.49 5.07 -2.49
CA LYS A 75 -9.82 4.58 -2.87
C LYS A 75 -9.82 3.72 -4.14
N ASP A 76 -9.02 4.10 -5.15
CA ASP A 76 -8.98 3.41 -6.45
C ASP A 76 -8.47 1.94 -6.33
N GLY A 77 -7.93 1.56 -5.18
CA GLY A 77 -7.78 0.15 -4.82
C GLY A 77 -6.55 -0.54 -5.41
N ALA A 78 -5.80 -1.17 -4.51
CA ALA A 78 -4.87 -2.27 -4.72
C ALA A 78 -4.20 -2.36 -6.11
N ARG A 79 -3.13 -1.58 -6.33
CA ARG A 79 -2.08 -2.04 -7.24
C ARG A 79 -1.52 -3.32 -6.63
N ALA A 80 -1.54 -4.41 -7.40
CA ALA A 80 -1.08 -5.72 -6.93
C ALA A 80 0.26 -5.54 -6.19
N PRO A 81 0.40 -6.09 -4.96
CA PRO A 81 1.62 -5.90 -4.20
C PRO A 81 2.80 -6.30 -5.08
N ALA A 82 3.82 -5.45 -5.16
CA ALA A 82 5.07 -5.82 -5.78
C ALA A 82 5.58 -7.07 -5.05
N ARG A 83 5.36 -8.24 -5.66
CA ARG A 83 5.79 -9.51 -5.06
C ARG A 83 7.31 -9.53 -5.18
N PRO A 84 8.03 -9.73 -4.07
CA PRO A 84 9.47 -9.95 -4.14
C PRO A 84 9.81 -11.22 -4.93
N ASP A 85 8.86 -12.14 -5.05
CA ASP A 85 9.01 -13.44 -5.68
C ASP A 85 8.51 -13.44 -7.14
N LEU A 86 9.01 -12.50 -7.94
CA LEU A 86 9.08 -12.68 -9.40
C LEU A 86 10.19 -13.71 -9.65
N ASN A 87 9.90 -14.97 -9.34
CA ASN A 87 10.86 -16.05 -9.46
C ASN A 87 11.27 -16.19 -10.93
N ALA A 88 12.57 -16.22 -11.20
CA ALA A 88 13.11 -16.25 -12.56
C ALA A 88 12.64 -17.47 -13.36
N ASP A 89 12.29 -18.56 -12.65
CA ASP A 89 11.74 -19.78 -13.20
C ASP A 89 10.37 -19.58 -13.87
N PHE A 90 9.61 -18.55 -13.50
CA PHE A 90 8.23 -18.34 -13.96
C PHE A 90 7.93 -16.88 -14.35
N PRO A 91 8.56 -16.37 -15.42
CA PRO A 91 8.44 -14.97 -15.82
C PRO A 91 7.02 -14.54 -16.24
N LEU A 92 6.19 -15.48 -16.71
CA LEU A 92 4.84 -15.22 -17.21
C LEU A 92 3.73 -15.49 -16.17
N ARG A 93 4.08 -15.87 -14.94
CA ARG A 93 3.12 -16.20 -13.87
C ARG A 93 2.23 -15.01 -13.55
N GLY A 94 0.92 -15.17 -13.67
CA GLY A 94 -0.06 -14.12 -13.41
C GLY A 94 -0.15 -13.03 -14.49
N ALA A 95 0.69 -13.09 -15.54
CA ALA A 95 0.61 -12.19 -16.70
C ALA A 95 -0.28 -12.76 -17.81
N ILE A 96 -0.42 -14.09 -17.87
CA ILE A 96 -1.24 -14.80 -18.87
C ILE A 96 -2.51 -15.34 -18.20
N ALA A 97 -3.65 -15.20 -18.87
CA ALA A 97 -4.92 -15.77 -18.45
C ALA A 97 -5.22 -17.08 -19.20
N CYS A 98 -5.91 -18.01 -18.56
CA CYS A 98 -6.40 -19.22 -19.20
C CYS A 98 -7.51 -18.85 -20.20
N ALA A 99 -7.39 -19.31 -21.46
CA ALA A 99 -8.40 -19.04 -22.49
C ALA A 99 -9.80 -19.63 -22.18
N CYS A 100 -9.87 -20.68 -21.36
CA CYS A 100 -11.13 -21.35 -21.04
C CYS A 100 -11.88 -20.73 -19.84
N CYS A 101 -11.17 -20.12 -18.90
CA CYS A 101 -11.77 -19.65 -17.64
C CYS A 101 -11.36 -18.24 -17.21
N GLU A 102 -10.54 -17.56 -18.02
CA GLU A 102 -10.07 -16.18 -17.85
C GLU A 102 -9.33 -15.91 -16.53
N ARG A 103 -9.03 -16.96 -15.75
CA ARG A 103 -8.26 -16.85 -14.52
C ARG A 103 -6.76 -16.72 -14.85
N PRO A 104 -6.02 -15.85 -14.14
CA PRO A 104 -4.58 -15.75 -14.31
C PRO A 104 -3.89 -17.08 -13.98
N LEU A 105 -3.01 -17.52 -14.87
CA LEU A 105 -2.26 -18.77 -14.68
C LEU A 105 -1.30 -18.65 -13.50
N THR A 106 -1.28 -19.70 -12.69
CA THR A 106 -0.37 -19.83 -11.54
C THR A 106 0.76 -20.79 -11.88
N ALA A 107 1.94 -20.55 -11.33
CA ALA A 107 3.09 -21.45 -11.47
C ALA A 107 3.18 -22.41 -10.28
N SER A 108 3.74 -23.60 -10.53
CA SER A 108 4.02 -24.61 -9.51
C SER A 108 5.18 -25.47 -9.96
N TRP A 109 6.15 -25.72 -9.08
CA TRP A 109 7.14 -26.77 -9.33
C TRP A 109 6.47 -28.15 -9.28
N SER A 110 6.74 -28.97 -10.29
CA SER A 110 6.40 -30.39 -10.28
C SER A 110 7.48 -31.19 -9.54
N ARG A 111 7.09 -32.25 -8.82
CA ARG A 111 8.02 -33.10 -8.06
C ARG A 111 8.17 -34.46 -8.75
N SER A 112 9.40 -34.85 -9.08
CA SER A 112 9.71 -36.14 -9.70
C SER A 112 9.68 -37.29 -8.67
N LYS A 113 9.80 -38.53 -9.16
CA LYS A 113 9.89 -39.74 -8.31
C LYS A 113 11.11 -39.74 -7.39
N THR A 114 12.18 -39.04 -7.78
CA THR A 114 13.41 -38.89 -6.99
C THR A 114 13.32 -37.74 -5.98
N GLY A 115 12.22 -36.99 -5.97
CA GLY A 115 12.02 -35.84 -5.06
C GLY A 115 12.54 -34.51 -5.61
N GLU A 116 13.17 -34.53 -6.78
CA GLU A 116 13.66 -33.33 -7.47
C GLU A 116 12.48 -32.47 -7.94
N ARG A 117 12.64 -31.14 -7.84
CA ARG A 117 11.60 -30.17 -8.22
C ARG A 117 11.98 -29.54 -9.55
N HIS A 118 11.09 -29.64 -10.53
CA HIS A 118 11.25 -29.01 -11.83
C HIS A 118 10.25 -27.85 -11.94
N PRO A 119 10.70 -26.65 -12.33
CA PRO A 119 9.79 -25.55 -12.58
C PRO A 119 8.81 -25.90 -13.70
#